data_AF-A0A9E1WAD9-F1
#
_entry.id   AF-A0A9E1WAD9-F1
#
_cell.length_a   1.000
_cell.length_b   1.000
_cell.length_c   1.000
_cell.angle_alpha   90.00
_cell.angle_beta   90.00
_cell.angle_gamma   90.00
#
_symmetry.space_group_name_H-M   'P 1'
#
loop_
_entity.id
_entity.type
_entity.pdbx_description
1 polymer ?
#
loop_
_entity_poly.entity_id
_entity_poly.type
_entity_poly.pdbx_seq_one_letter_code
_entity_poly.pdbx_strand_id
1 'polypeptide(L)'
;TYAYAWPADCLRALHIVTADNIADPVPFAPGTDIALEAKVIFSNEADAVLGYTADIIASHMFDAGFVHALSWNLAADLAPPLTGDRAIQDVSFRLYRQALDAALRADASEGEPTPERDSEFIRVRN
;
A
#
# COMPACT_ATOMS: atom_id res chain seq x y z
N THR A 1 15.38 3.70 22.98
CA THR A 1 14.10 3.40 22.30
C THR A 1 13.26 4.66 22.31
N TYR A 2 12.78 5.05 21.14
CA TYR A 2 11.96 6.23 20.92
C TYR A 2 10.51 5.82 20.66
N ALA A 3 9.57 6.70 20.99
CA ALA A 3 8.14 6.49 20.76
C ALA A 3 7.62 7.58 19.83
N TYR A 4 6.92 7.17 18.77
CA TYR A 4 6.32 8.05 17.78
C TYR A 4 4.81 7.85 17.74
N ALA A 5 4.08 8.92 17.41
CA ALA A 5 2.63 8.85 17.25
C ALA A 5 2.26 7.97 16.05
N TRP A 6 1.17 7.22 16.19
CA TRP A 6 0.58 6.49 15.06
C TRP A 6 -0.22 7.48 14.18
N PRO A 7 0.06 7.62 12.87
CA PRO A 7 -0.70 8.53 12.01
C PRO A 7 -2.19 8.17 11.99
N ALA A 8 -3.06 9.18 12.04
CA ALA A 8 -4.51 8.97 12.16
C ALA A 8 -5.13 8.30 10.92
N ASP A 9 -4.54 8.52 9.76
CA ASP A 9 -4.91 7.95 8.46
C ASP A 9 -4.18 6.63 8.17
N CYS A 10 -3.36 6.10 9.08
CA CYS A 10 -2.59 4.88 8.82
C CYS A 10 -3.47 3.63 8.94
N LEU A 11 -3.82 3.05 7.79
CA LEU A 11 -4.51 1.75 7.67
C LEU A 11 -3.56 0.59 7.98
N ARG A 12 -2.31 0.68 7.52
CA ARG A 12 -1.29 -0.35 7.73
C ARG A 12 0.12 0.21 7.71
N ALA A 13 0.84 0.07 8.81
CA ALA A 13 2.26 0.39 8.89
C ALA A 13 3.10 -0.72 8.21
N LEU A 14 4.11 -0.35 7.42
CA LEU A 14 4.90 -1.27 6.61
C LEU A 14 6.33 -1.42 7.16
N HIS A 15 7.10 -0.34 7.21
CA HIS A 15 8.48 -0.34 7.69
C HIS A 15 8.95 1.08 8.03
N ILE A 16 10.08 1.20 8.72
CA ILE A 16 10.76 2.48 8.88
C ILE A 16 11.72 2.66 7.70
N VAL A 17 11.61 3.80 7.03
CA VAL A 17 12.45 4.22 5.90
C VAL A 17 13.76 4.75 6.45
N THR A 18 14.86 4.25 5.91
CA THR A 18 16.21 4.75 6.21
C THR A 18 16.59 5.84 5.20
N ALA A 19 17.41 6.80 5.63
CA ALA A 19 17.79 7.96 4.80
C ALA A 19 18.36 7.57 3.42
N ASP A 20 19.05 6.43 3.35
CA ASP A 20 19.70 6.00 2.12
C ASP A 20 18.81 5.11 1.25
N ASN A 21 17.62 4.68 1.71
CA ASN A 21 16.68 3.76 1.03
C ASN A 21 17.30 2.44 0.47
N ILE A 22 18.57 2.17 0.80
CA ILE A 22 19.37 1.04 0.36
C ILE A 22 19.54 0.01 1.50
N ALA A 23 19.48 0.49 2.75
CA ALA A 23 19.62 -0.34 3.95
C ALA A 23 18.39 -1.22 4.21
N ASP A 24 18.55 -2.28 5.01
CA ASP A 24 17.46 -3.18 5.36
C ASP A 24 16.32 -2.44 6.06
N PRO A 25 15.04 -2.75 5.72
CA PRO A 25 13.90 -2.14 6.37
C PRO A 25 14.01 -2.32 7.88
N VAL A 26 14.00 -1.21 8.62
CA VAL A 26 14.14 -1.27 10.07
C VAL A 26 12.79 -1.69 10.65
N PRO A 27 12.73 -2.81 11.41
CA PRO A 27 11.50 -3.24 12.04
C PRO A 27 11.09 -2.26 13.14
N PHE A 28 9.79 -2.04 13.27
CA PHE A 28 9.19 -1.26 14.35
C PHE A 28 8.30 -2.15 15.21
N ALA A 29 8.08 -1.75 16.46
CA ALA A 29 7.14 -2.43 17.36
C ALA A 29 5.90 -1.56 17.59
N PRO A 30 4.68 -2.04 17.29
CA PRO A 30 3.47 -1.34 17.67
C PRO A 30 3.29 -1.42 19.19
N GLY A 31 2.82 -0.32 19.79
CA GLY A 31 2.52 -0.26 21.21
C GLY A 31 1.34 0.65 21.50
N THR A 32 1.04 0.79 22.79
CA THR A 32 0.00 1.69 23.29
C THR A 32 0.61 2.57 24.36
N ASP A 33 0.41 3.87 24.24
CA ASP A 33 0.70 4.82 25.30
C ASP A 33 -0.53 4.92 26.20
N ILE A 34 -0.36 4.52 27.46
CA ILE A 34 -1.43 4.47 28.46
C ILE A 34 -1.83 5.89 28.91
N ALA A 35 -0.91 6.85 28.90
CA ALA A 35 -1.21 8.22 29.32
C ALA A 35 -1.99 9.00 28.25
N LEU A 36 -1.75 8.69 26.97
CA LEU A 36 -2.42 9.31 25.83
C LEU A 36 -3.60 8.49 25.28
N GLU A 37 -3.83 7.29 25.83
CA GLU A 37 -4.80 6.31 25.31
C GLU A 37 -4.68 6.10 23.79
N ALA A 38 -3.45 6.17 23.28
CA ALA A 38 -3.17 6.25 21.85
C ALA A 38 -2.23 5.13 21.40
N LYS A 39 -2.37 4.71 20.15
CA LYS A 39 -1.43 3.78 19.52
C LYS A 39 -0.12 4.53 19.22
N VAL A 40 0.99 3.86 19.47
CA VAL A 40 2.34 4.41 19.24
C VAL A 40 3.22 3.41 18.49
N ILE A 41 4.29 3.93 17.92
CA ILE A 41 5.31 3.17 17.19
C ILE A 41 6.61 3.29 17.97
N PHE A 42 7.15 2.16 18.41
CA PHE A 42 8.47 2.10 19.02
C PHE A 42 9.53 1.80 17.97
N SER A 43 10.60 2.59 17.98
CA SER A 43 11.77 2.42 17.12
C SER A 43 13.05 2.66 17.88
N ASN A 44 14.15 2.10 17.36
CA ASN A 44 15.50 2.40 17.83
C ASN A 44 16.17 3.53 17.04
N GLU A 45 15.57 3.96 15.92
CA GLU A 45 16.03 5.08 15.11
C GLU A 45 15.53 6.41 15.66
N ALA A 46 16.43 7.39 15.72
CA ALA A 46 16.08 8.79 15.93
C ALA A 46 15.53 9.37 14.62
N ASP A 47 14.55 10.28 14.71
CA ASP A 47 13.87 10.90 13.55
C ASP A 47 13.32 9.88 12.53
N ALA A 48 12.70 8.81 13.04
CA ALA A 48 12.19 7.71 12.22
C ALA A 48 11.07 8.16 11.25
N VAL A 49 11.21 7.79 9.98
CA VAL A 49 10.20 8.01 8.94
C VAL A 49 9.43 6.71 8.70
N LEU A 50 8.11 6.72 8.86
CA LEU A 50 7.28 5.54 8.63
C LEU A 50 6.80 5.46 7.17
N GLY A 51 7.03 4.33 6.52
CA GLY A 51 6.30 3.91 5.33
C GLY A 51 5.00 3.20 5.72
N TYR A 52 3.86 3.63 5.20
CA TYR A 52 2.54 3.08 5.53
C TYR A 52 1.54 3.21 4.39
N THR A 53 0.46 2.42 4.46
CA THR A 53 -0.75 2.59 3.64
C THR A 53 -1.68 3.57 4.34
N ALA A 54 -1.97 4.70 3.68
CA ALA A 54 -2.84 5.76 4.17
C ALA A 54 -4.29 5.58 3.69
N ASP A 55 -5.25 6.05 4.49
CA ASP A 55 -6.65 6.20 4.12
C ASP A 55 -6.86 7.51 3.36
N ILE A 56 -6.86 7.43 2.03
CA ILE A 56 -6.97 8.60 1.16
C ILE A 56 -8.41 8.78 0.71
N ILE A 57 -9.05 9.85 1.18
CA ILE A 57 -10.43 10.21 0.81
C ILE A 57 -10.47 10.98 -0.53
N ALA A 58 -9.38 11.70 -0.83
CA ALA A 58 -9.33 12.59 -1.97
C ALA A 58 -9.16 11.81 -3.29
N SER A 59 -10.27 11.64 -4.01
CA SER A 59 -10.31 10.81 -5.23
C SER A 59 -9.38 11.24 -6.37
N HIS A 60 -8.96 12.50 -6.39
CA HIS A 60 -7.97 12.99 -7.38
C HIS A 60 -6.56 12.43 -7.17
N MET A 61 -6.29 11.85 -5.99
CA MET A 61 -5.03 11.17 -5.68
C MET A 61 -5.01 9.72 -6.16
N PHE A 62 -6.13 9.20 -6.67
CA PHE A 62 -6.21 7.85 -7.19
C PHE A 62 -5.73 7.79 -8.63
N ASP A 63 -4.97 6.74 -8.94
CA ASP A 63 -4.55 6.47 -10.30
C ASP A 63 -5.75 6.20 -11.23
N ALA A 64 -5.64 6.61 -12.49
CA ALA A 64 -6.70 6.45 -13.47
C ALA A 64 -7.04 4.97 -13.74
N GLY A 65 -6.03 4.09 -13.73
CA GLY A 65 -6.18 2.64 -13.84
C GLY A 65 -6.95 2.05 -12.66
N PHE A 66 -6.62 2.48 -11.43
CA PHE A 66 -7.39 2.09 -10.24
C PHE A 66 -8.85 2.52 -10.34
N VAL A 67 -9.12 3.79 -10.68
CA VAL A 67 -10.49 4.32 -10.81
C VAL A 67 -11.28 3.54 -11.86
N HIS A 68 -10.65 3.21 -12.99
CA HIS A 68 -11.29 2.45 -14.05
C HIS A 68 -11.62 1.01 -13.64
N ALA A 69 -10.69 0.32 -12.98
CA ALA A 69 -10.93 -1.03 -12.45
C ALA A 69 -12.02 -1.02 -11.37
N LEU A 70 -11.97 -0.08 -10.42
CA LEU A 70 -12.97 0.08 -9.37
C LEU A 70 -14.36 0.33 -9.96
N SER A 71 -14.46 1.15 -11.00
CA SER A 71 -15.72 1.45 -11.68
C SER A 71 -16.38 0.21 -12.28
N TRP A 72 -15.60 -0.66 -12.95
CA TRP A 72 -16.12 -1.92 -13.50
C TRP A 72 -16.51 -2.94 -12.44
N ASN A 73 -15.78 -2.97 -11.31
CA ASN A 73 -16.13 -3.82 -10.18
C ASN A 73 -17.49 -3.40 -9.59
N LEU A 74 -17.66 -2.11 -9.30
CA LEU A 74 -18.94 -1.57 -8.85
C LEU A 74 -20.06 -1.83 -9.85
N ALA A 75 -19.80 -1.71 -11.15
CA ALA A 75 -20.78 -2.03 -12.18
C ALA A 75 -21.19 -3.51 -12.15
N ALA A 76 -20.25 -4.43 -11.93
CA ALA A 76 -20.54 -5.86 -11.83
C ALA A 76 -21.40 -6.19 -10.59
N ASP A 77 -21.11 -5.56 -9.45
CA ASP A 77 -21.86 -5.76 -8.21
C ASP A 77 -23.27 -5.16 -8.26
N LEU A 78 -23.40 -4.00 -8.90
CA LEU A 78 -24.68 -3.29 -9.00
C LEU A 78 -25.56 -3.76 -10.17
N ALA A 79 -25.00 -4.43 -11.18
CA ALA A 79 -25.77 -4.87 -12.35
C ALA A 79 -26.95 -5.80 -11.99
N PRO A 80 -26.79 -6.91 -11.25
CA PRO A 80 -27.91 -7.80 -10.93
C PRO A 80 -29.07 -7.12 -10.18
N PRO A 81 -28.85 -6.33 -9.10
CA PRO A 81 -29.95 -5.68 -8.40
C PRO A 81 -30.61 -4.52 -9.18
N LEU A 82 -29.90 -3.90 -10.15
CA LEU A 82 -30.45 -2.78 -10.92
C LEU A 82 -31.13 -3.21 -12.22
N THR A 83 -30.58 -4.20 -12.92
CA THR A 83 -31.04 -4.59 -14.26
C THR A 83 -31.71 -5.96 -14.29
N GLY A 84 -31.45 -6.82 -13.29
CA GLY A 84 -31.86 -8.22 -13.29
C GLY A 84 -31.10 -9.10 -14.31
N ASP A 85 -30.11 -8.54 -15.02
CA ASP A 85 -29.41 -9.23 -16.09
C ASP A 85 -28.00 -9.67 -15.65
N ARG A 86 -27.83 -10.99 -15.53
CA ARG A 86 -26.56 -11.62 -15.18
C ARG A 86 -25.51 -11.50 -16.30
N ALA A 87 -25.91 -11.34 -17.56
CA ALA A 87 -24.97 -11.15 -18.66
C ALA A 87 -24.22 -9.81 -18.51
N ILE A 88 -24.89 -8.76 -18.03
CA ILE A 88 -24.24 -7.46 -17.75
C ILE A 88 -23.25 -7.59 -16.59
N GLN A 89 -23.58 -8.36 -15.56
CA GLN A 89 -22.64 -8.69 -14.48
C GLN A 89 -21.39 -9.40 -15.03
N ASP A 90 -21.57 -10.44 -15.83
CA ASP A 90 -20.47 -11.24 -16.37
C ASP A 90 -19.57 -10.44 -17.32
N VAL A 91 -20.15 -9.55 -18.13
CA VAL A 91 -19.39 -8.62 -18.99
C VAL A 91 -18.62 -7.61 -18.14
N SER A 92 -19.27 -6.97 -17.16
CA SER A 92 -18.64 -5.97 -16.29
C SER A 92 -17.50 -6.58 -15.47
N PHE A 93 -17.68 -7.79 -14.94
CA PHE A 93 -16.65 -8.49 -14.19
C PHE A 93 -15.44 -8.86 -15.07
N ARG A 94 -15.67 -9.21 -16.34
CA ARG A 94 -14.59 -9.46 -17.30
C ARG A 94 -13.79 -8.19 -17.59
N LEU A 95 -14.47 -7.06 -17.80
CA LEU A 95 -13.83 -5.76 -18.04
C LEU A 95 -13.07 -5.28 -16.80
N TYR A 96 -13.61 -5.52 -15.61
CA TYR A 96 -12.90 -5.30 -14.35
C TYR A 96 -11.54 -6.03 -14.32
N ARG A 97 -11.52 -7.33 -14.63
CA ARG A 97 -10.27 -8.11 -14.62
C ARG A 97 -9.25 -7.59 -15.64
N GLN A 98 -9.72 -7.20 -16.83
CA GLN A 98 -8.84 -6.62 -17.85
C GLN A 98 -8.26 -5.27 -17.42
N ALA A 99 -9.09 -4.40 -16.83
CA ALA A 99 -8.65 -3.11 -16.31
C ALA A 99 -7.67 -3.27 -15.15
N LEU A 100 -7.93 -4.23 -14.24
CA LEU A 100 -7.05 -4.55 -13.13
C LEU A 100 -5.68 -5.04 -13.62
N ASP A 101 -5.64 -5.98 -14.57
CA ASP A 101 -4.39 -6.48 -15.14
C ASP A 101 -3.60 -5.36 -15.85
N ALA A 102 -4.29 -4.40 -16.46
CA ALA A 102 -3.65 -3.23 -17.08
C ALA A 102 -3.07 -2.27 -16.03
N ALA A 103 -3.83 -1.97 -14.97
CA ALA A 103 -3.37 -1.14 -13.86
C ALA A 103 -2.14 -1.74 -13.16
N LEU A 104 -2.18 -3.04 -12.83
CA LEU A 104 -1.05 -3.73 -12.20
C LEU A 104 0.23 -3.68 -13.05
N ARG A 105 0.11 -3.77 -14.38
CA ARG A 105 1.25 -3.64 -15.29
C ARG A 105 1.81 -2.22 -15.32
N ALA A 106 0.94 -1.21 -15.27
CA ALA A 106 1.34 0.19 -15.20
C ALA A 106 2.07 0.46 -13.88
N ASP A 107 1.49 0.07 -12.75
CA ASP A 107 2.09 0.19 -11.42
C ASP A 107 3.45 -0.53 -11.34
N ALA A 108 3.57 -1.74 -11.90
CA ALA A 108 4.83 -2.47 -11.94
C ALA A 108 5.91 -1.80 -12.81
N SER A 109 5.49 -0.97 -13.76
CA SER A 109 6.41 -0.16 -14.58
C SER A 109 6.76 1.17 -13.91
N GLU A 110 5.98 1.58 -12.91
CA GLU A 110 6.17 2.81 -12.14
C GLU A 110 7.09 2.53 -10.94
N GLY A 111 8.39 2.52 -11.21
CA GLY A 111 9.42 2.39 -10.19
C GLY A 111 10.83 2.38 -10.79
N GLU A 112 11.79 2.96 -10.09
CA GLU A 112 13.19 2.70 -10.40
C GLU A 112 13.53 1.26 -9.95
N PRO A 113 14.33 0.51 -10.73
CA PRO A 113 14.80 -0.79 -10.29
C PRO A 113 15.54 -0.60 -8.96
N THR A 114 15.02 -1.22 -7.89
CA THR A 114 15.72 -1.26 -6.62
C THR A 114 17.13 -1.78 -6.87
N PRO A 115 18.19 -1.08 -6.43
CA PRO A 115 19.56 -1.54 -6.63
C PRO A 115 19.69 -2.98 -6.12
N GLU A 116 20.32 -3.83 -6.93
CA GLU A 116 20.49 -5.25 -6.61
C GLU A 116 21.17 -5.36 -5.24
N ARG A 117 20.46 -5.93 -4.27
CA ARG A 117 20.95 -6.02 -2.90
C ARG A 117 21.92 -7.19 -2.84
N ASP A 118 23.20 -6.93 -2.63
CA ASP A 118 24.18 -7.98 -2.42
C ASP A 118 23.72 -8.87 -1.26
N SER A 119 23.61 -10.17 -1.55
CA SER A 119 23.25 -11.20 -0.57
C SER A 119 24.28 -11.23 0.55
N GLU A 120 23.88 -11.54 1.79
CA GLU A 120 24.78 -11.58 2.95
C GLU A 120 26.01 -12.48 2.72
N PHE A 121 25.85 -13.53 1.89
CA PHE A 121 26.92 -14.43 1.47
C PHE A 121 28.02 -13.77 0.61
N ILE A 122 27.71 -12.68 -0.08
CA ILE A 122 28.66 -11.89 -0.89
C ILE A 122 29.38 -10.87 0.01
N ARG A 123 28.67 -10.24 0.96
CA ARG A 123 29.24 -9.23 1.87
C ARG A 123 30.28 -9.78 2.85
N VAL A 124 30.16 -11.04 3.27
CA VAL A 124 31.07 -11.68 4.24
C VAL A 124 32.39 -12.17 3.61
N ARG A 125 32.51 -12.16 2.27
CA ARG A 125 33.70 -12.66 1.55
C ARG A 125 34.73 -11.60 1.16
N ASN A 126 34.44 -10.31 1.38
CA ASN A 126 35.40 -9.19 1.27
C ASN A 126 35.78 -8.69 2.66
#